data_AF-A0A0P6X486-F1
#
_entry.id   AF-A0A0P6X486-F1
#
_cell.length_a   1.000
_cell.length_b   1.000
_cell.length_c   1.000
_cell.angle_alpha   90.00
_cell.angle_beta   90.00
_cell.angle_gamma   90.00
#
_symmetry.space_group_name_H-M   'P 1'
#
loop_
_entity.id
_entity.type
_entity.pdbx_description
1 polymer ?
#
loop_
_entity_poly.entity_id
_entity_poly.type
_entity_poly.pdbx_seq_one_letter_code
_entity_poly.pdbx_strand_id
1 'polypeptide(L)' 'MSDDKRARDRWATISIVRLVGVAMVLAGALVVRQIIEWPKEAGYALIVVGLIDVYLVPQILARKWRTPK' A
#
# COMPACT_ATOMS: atom_id res chain seq x y z
N MET A 1 -11.06 -25.15 11.23
CA MET A 1 -10.62 -23.99 12.04
C MET A 1 -9.26 -23.40 11.59
N SER A 2 -8.49 -24.04 10.71
CA SER A 2 -7.21 -23.54 10.17
C SER A 2 -7.36 -22.58 8.98
N ASP A 3 -8.36 -22.80 8.11
CA ASP A 3 -8.49 -22.06 6.84
C ASP A 3 -9.04 -20.65 7.03
N ASP A 4 -9.97 -20.46 7.97
CA ASP A 4 -10.49 -19.13 8.33
C ASP A 4 -9.41 -18.20 8.89
N LYS A 5 -8.44 -18.74 9.64
CA LYS A 5 -7.30 -17.93 10.12
C LYS A 5 -6.46 -17.45 8.95
N ARG A 6 -6.11 -18.35 8.02
CA ARG A 6 -5.36 -18.01 6.80
C ARG A 6 -6.11 -17.01 5.92
N ALA A 7 -7.42 -17.15 5.76
CA ALA A 7 -8.23 -16.21 4.99
C ALA A 7 -8.25 -14.81 5.62
N ARG A 8 -8.42 -14.73 6.95
CA ARG A 8 -8.37 -13.46 7.70
C ARG A 8 -7.00 -12.80 7.65
N ASP A 9 -5.92 -13.57 7.81
CA ASP A 9 -4.55 -13.03 7.78
C ASP A 9 -4.21 -12.42 6.41
N ARG A 10 -4.65 -13.07 5.33
CA ARG A 10 -4.50 -12.58 3.96
C ARG A 10 -5.28 -11.28 3.74
N TRP A 11 -6.53 -11.26 4.17
CA TRP A 11 -7.37 -10.07 4.08
C TRP A 11 -6.80 -8.91 4.90
N ALA A 12 -6.35 -9.17 6.13
CA ALA A 12 -5.75 -8.15 7.00
C ALA A 12 -4.48 -7.58 6.37
N THR A 13 -3.62 -8.43 5.82
CA THR A 13 -2.39 -8.00 5.15
C THR A 13 -2.68 -7.11 3.94
N ILE A 14 -3.63 -7.50 3.06
CA ILE A 14 -4.03 -6.67 1.91
C ILE A 14 -4.60 -5.32 2.37
N SER A 15 -5.42 -5.32 3.41
CA SER A 15 -6.01 -4.11 3.96
C SER A 15 -4.95 -3.17 4.55
N ILE A 16 -3.99 -3.71 5.31
CA ILE A 16 -2.87 -2.93 5.88
C ILE A 16 -2.03 -2.31 4.78
N VAL A 17 -1.65 -3.07 3.75
CA VAL A 17 -0.88 -2.57 2.61
C VAL A 17 -1.59 -1.40 1.93
N ARG A 18 -2.91 -1.50 1.73
CA ARG A 18 -3.70 -0.39 1.17
C ARG A 18 -3.71 0.83 2.08
N LEU A 19 -3.90 0.65 3.38
CA LEU A 19 -3.90 1.76 4.34
C LEU A 19 -2.54 2.48 4.37
N VAL A 20 -1.45 1.71 4.36
CA VAL A 20 -0.08 2.25 4.28
C VAL A 20 0.12 3.02 2.99
N GLY A 21 -0.28 2.45 1.84
CA GLY A 21 -0.17 3.14 0.55
C GLY A 21 -0.97 4.45 0.50
N VAL A 22 -2.20 4.46 1.04
CA VAL A 22 -3.00 5.70 1.16
C VAL A 22 -2.30 6.72 2.07
N ALA A 23 -1.75 6.29 3.20
CA ALA A 23 -1.00 7.16 4.10
C ALA A 23 0.23 7.76 3.40
N MET A 24 0.93 6.99 2.57
CA MET A 24 2.06 7.50 1.77
C MET A 24 1.62 8.53 0.73
N VAL A 25 0.50 8.31 0.05
CA VAL A 25 -0.06 9.29 -0.90
C VAL A 25 -0.42 10.60 -0.17
N LEU A 26 -1.08 10.51 0.98
CA LEU A 26 -1.43 11.68 1.78
C LEU A 26 -0.17 12.40 2.28
N ALA A 27 0.82 11.68 2.79
CA ALA A 27 2.09 12.25 3.22
C ALA A 27 2.81 12.95 2.06
N GLY A 28 2.89 12.33 0.88
CA GLY A 28 3.46 12.94 -0.31
C GLY A 28 2.70 14.19 -0.77
N ALA A 29 1.37 14.19 -0.67
CA ALA A 29 0.56 15.38 -0.96
C ALA A 29 0.85 16.53 0.01
N LEU A 30 1.10 16.24 1.30
CA LEU A 30 1.52 17.25 2.28
C LEU A 30 2.91 17.83 1.96
N VAL A 31 3.84 16.99 1.50
CA VAL A 31 5.17 17.44 1.02
C VAL A 31 5.05 18.35 -0.20
N VAL A 32 4.24 17.97 -1.19
CA VAL A 32 4.02 18.78 -2.40
C VAL A 32 3.38 20.13 -2.05
N ARG A 33 2.50 20.16 -1.04
CA ARG A 33 1.92 21.40 -0.50
C ARG A 33 2.88 22.22 0.37
N GLN A 34 4.12 21.76 0.55
CA GLN A 34 5.15 22.41 1.38
C GLN A 34 4.72 22.60 2.84
N ILE A 35 3.82 21.73 3.33
CA ILE A 35 3.49 21.63 4.76
C ILE A 35 4.63 20.92 5.49
N ILE A 36 5.29 19.99 4.79
CA ILE A 36 6.53 19.35 5.21
C ILE A 36 7.64 19.95 4.34
N GLU A 37 8.69 20.47 4.97
CA GLU A 37 9.86 21.08 4.32
C GLU A 37 10.77 20.03 3.67
N TRP A 38 10.22 19.24 2.76
CA TRP A 38 10.93 18.26 1.95
C TRP A 38 10.92 18.68 0.48
N PRO A 39 11.90 18.23 -0.32
CA PRO A 39 11.91 18.46 -1.75
C PRO A 39 10.64 17.91 -2.40
N LYS A 40 10.07 18.66 -3.35
CA LYS A 40 8.81 18.31 -4.01
C LYS A 40 8.91 16.98 -4.75
N GLU A 41 10.11 16.69 -5.27
CA GLU A 41 10.50 15.45 -5.91
C GLU A 41 10.26 14.25 -4.99
N ALA A 42 10.59 14.36 -3.70
CA ALA A 42 10.32 13.32 -2.71
C ALA A 42 8.81 13.15 -2.45
N GLY A 43 8.05 14.26 -2.46
CA GLY A 43 6.59 14.22 -2.36
C GLY A 43 5.93 13.49 -3.53
N TYR A 44 6.37 13.78 -4.76
CA TYR A 44 5.91 13.06 -5.95
C TYR A 44 6.31 11.58 -5.92
N ALA A 45 7.53 11.26 -5.50
CA ALA A 45 7.98 9.87 -5.34
C ALA A 45 7.11 9.11 -4.32
N LEU A 46 6.81 9.73 -3.16
CA LEU A 46 5.92 9.15 -2.15
C LEU A 46 4.52 8.87 -2.69
N ILE A 47 3.95 9.80 -3.47
CA ILE A 47 2.65 9.61 -4.10
C ILE A 47 2.69 8.43 -5.08
N VAL A 48 3.70 8.37 -5.95
CA VAL A 48 3.83 7.29 -6.93
C VAL A 48 3.97 5.94 -6.24
N VAL A 49 4.85 5.84 -5.24
CA VAL A 49 5.04 4.59 -4.47
C VAL A 49 3.76 4.22 -3.71
N GLY A 50 3.11 5.18 -3.06
CA GLY A 50 1.85 4.93 -2.35
C GLY A 50 0.74 4.43 -3.29
N LEU A 51 0.64 4.95 -4.52
CA LEU A 51 -0.28 4.43 -5.53
C LEU A 51 0.09 2.98 -5.95
N ILE A 52 1.37 2.70 -6.15
CA ILE A 52 1.83 1.33 -6.44
C ILE A 52 1.42 0.37 -5.30
N ASP A 53 1.60 0.78 -4.05
CA ASP A 53 1.24 -0.03 -2.88
C ASP A 53 -0.28 -0.19 -2.71
N VAL A 54 -1.10 0.79 -3.10
CA VAL A 54 -2.57 0.66 -3.05
C VAL A 54 -3.09 -0.28 -4.15
N TYR A 55 -2.51 -0.25 -5.33
CA TYR A 55 -3.07 -0.91 -6.52
C TYR A 55 -2.30 -2.18 -6.94
N LEU A 56 -0.98 -2.11 -7.07
CA LEU A 56 -0.17 -3.19 -7.63
C LEU A 56 0.20 -4.25 -6.57
N VAL A 57 0.64 -3.83 -5.39
CA VAL A 57 1.07 -4.78 -4.34
C VAL A 57 -0.05 -5.74 -3.91
N PRO A 58 -1.31 -5.30 -3.68
CA PRO A 58 -2.40 -6.20 -3.33
C PRO A 58 -2.74 -7.18 -4.44
N GLN A 59 -2.65 -6.76 -5.71
CA GLN A 59 -2.85 -7.65 -6.85
C GLN A 59 -1.77 -8.73 -6.92
N ILE A 60 -0.51 -8.36 -6.67
CA ILE A 60 0.61 -9.32 -6.64
C ILE A 60 0.44 -10.30 -5.47
N LEU A 61 0.10 -9.81 -4.27
CA LEU A 61 -0.17 -10.66 -3.10
C LEU A 61 -1.35 -11.62 -3.35
N ALA A 62 -2.45 -11.10 -3.90
CA ALA A 62 -3.61 -11.89 -4.24
C ALA A 62 -3.30 -12.98 -5.29
N ARG A 63 -2.51 -12.66 -6.32
CA ARG A 63 -2.04 -13.65 -7.31
C ARG A 63 -1.15 -14.70 -6.66
N LYS A 64 -0.20 -14.29 -5.82
CA LYS A 64 0.73 -15.21 -5.13
C LYS A 64 -0.02 -16.21 -4.26
N TRP A 65 -1.04 -15.77 -3.54
CA TRP A 65 -1.85 -16.65 -2.69
C TRP A 65 -2.92 -17.46 -3.43
N ARG A 66 -3.21 -17.11 -4.68
CA ARG A 66 -4.08 -17.91 -5.56
C ARG A 66 -3.38 -19.12 -6.14
N THR A 67 -2.05 -19.21 -6.10
CA THR A 67 -1.29 -20.32 -6.67
C THR A 67 -1.47 -21.58 -5.81
N PRO A 68 -2.23 -22.58 -6.27
CA PRO A 68 -2.18 -23.91 -5.68
C PRO A 68 -1.00 -24.62 -6.33
N LYS A 69 0.00 -25.01 -5.55
CA LYS A 69 0.76 -26.22 -5.89
C LYS A 69 0.35 -27.27 -4.88
#